data_AF-A0A7X9SEJ4-F1
#
_entry.id   AF-A0A7X9SEJ4-F1
#
_cell.length_a   1.000
_cell.length_b   1.000
_cell.length_c   1.000
_cell.angle_alpha   90.00
_cell.angle_beta   90.00
_cell.angle_gamma   90.00
#
_symmetry.space_group_name_H-M   'P 1'
#
loop_
_entity.id
_entity.type
_entity.pdbx_description
1 polymer ?
#
loop_
_entity_poly.entity_id
_entity_poly.type
_entity_poly.pdbx_seq_one_letter_code
_entity_poly.pdbx_strand_id
1 'polypeptide(L)'
;MFMKQLKFLMIVFTLMMGVSFTSCMGESDPTVSPVATLKVVSAYPYTFQYPNDGLKIIASNTSELLTDNSVNLGLGDIIFLQYTYNSEEQPLTSETKEITAKVTIGHNCTSGNTSIGVPVENNGAGELYENATIVELLPAGQGTMYYDKNTLLLGVTFYGEKSPYKHEFSLIYGDDNHSAGDAGKDEEGIMKLYLRHVNNEEKPTERFSMYRAFDLSQFLAAFGETPTKIRIYANETDKNGSYSLEDAKKELQYEEIDYKSIFEKN
;
A
#
# COMPACT_ATOMS: atom_id res chain seq x y z
N MET A 1 35.34 11.59 12.16
CA MET A 1 34.00 12.10 11.82
C MET A 1 33.24 10.93 11.22
N PHE A 2 32.27 10.41 11.97
CA PHE A 2 31.48 9.22 11.65
C PHE A 2 30.55 9.51 10.46
N MET A 3 30.71 8.79 9.35
CA MET A 3 29.67 8.67 8.33
C MET A 3 28.87 7.40 8.63
N LYS A 4 27.68 7.56 9.22
CA LYS A 4 26.66 6.50 9.25
C LYS A 4 26.12 6.36 7.84
N GLN A 5 26.58 5.36 7.10
CA GLN A 5 25.91 4.95 5.87
C GLN A 5 24.65 4.18 6.25
N LEU A 6 23.50 4.78 5.95
CA LEU A 6 22.19 4.12 6.00
C LEU A 6 22.20 3.05 4.90
N LYS A 7 22.26 1.77 5.30
CA LYS A 7 22.23 0.65 4.36
C LYS A 7 20.79 0.48 3.89
N PHE A 8 20.53 0.76 2.61
CA PHE A 8 19.29 0.39 1.93
C PHE A 8 19.13 -1.13 2.00
N LEU A 9 18.16 -1.59 2.80
CA LEU A 9 17.79 -2.99 2.89
C LEU A 9 16.92 -3.31 1.66
N MET A 10 17.51 -4.02 0.71
CA MET A 10 16.83 -4.59 -0.45
C MET A 10 15.92 -5.72 0.05
N ILE A 11 14.66 -5.40 0.35
CA ILE A 11 13.65 -6.35 0.80
C ILE A 11 12.97 -6.94 -0.43
N VAL A 12 13.27 -8.20 -0.72
CA VAL A 12 12.51 -9.05 -1.65
C VAL A 12 11.49 -9.83 -0.82
N PHE A 13 10.21 -9.49 -0.93
CA PHE A 13 9.13 -10.34 -0.40
C PHE A 13 8.48 -11.12 -1.55
N THR A 14 8.74 -12.42 -1.54
CA THR A 14 8.16 -13.39 -2.46
C THR A 14 6.83 -13.88 -1.90
N LEU A 15 5.79 -13.77 -2.73
CA LEU A 15 4.53 -14.51 -2.76
C LEU A 15 3.82 -14.87 -1.44
N MET A 16 2.58 -14.37 -1.33
CA MET A 16 1.49 -15.08 -0.65
C MET A 16 1.43 -16.54 -1.14
N MET A 17 1.78 -17.48 -0.27
CA MET A 17 1.09 -18.76 0.02
C MET A 17 2.05 -19.65 0.82
N GLY A 18 1.75 -19.85 2.10
CA GLY A 18 2.45 -20.78 2.98
C GLY A 18 3.48 -20.09 3.87
N VAL A 19 3.19 -20.03 5.17
CA VAL A 19 4.19 -19.83 6.21
C VAL A 19 5.17 -21.00 6.22
N SER A 20 6.11 -21.03 5.26
CA SER A 20 7.24 -21.96 5.32
C SER A 20 8.26 -21.42 6.31
N PHE A 21 8.19 -21.93 7.55
CA PHE A 21 9.23 -21.80 8.56
C PHE A 21 10.53 -22.41 8.06
N THR A 22 11.44 -21.62 7.50
CA THR A 22 12.83 -22.06 7.32
C THR A 22 13.54 -21.96 8.66
N SER A 23 13.42 -22.98 9.50
CA SER A 23 14.29 -23.18 10.66
C SER A 23 15.57 -23.87 10.20
N CYS A 24 16.72 -23.18 10.31
CA CYS A 24 18.03 -23.79 10.19
C CYS A 24 18.44 -24.32 11.57
N MET A 25 18.74 -25.63 11.63
CA MET A 25 19.17 -26.36 12.83
C MET A 25 20.42 -25.77 13.51
N GLY A 26 20.21 -25.41 14.78
CA GLY A 26 21.10 -24.95 15.85
C GLY A 26 20.16 -24.57 17.01
N GLU A 27 20.60 -24.41 18.26
CA GLU A 27 19.74 -23.89 19.35
C GLU A 27 19.00 -22.64 18.84
N SER A 28 17.74 -22.83 18.47
CA SER A 28 17.10 -21.91 17.53
C SER A 28 16.60 -20.74 18.32
N ASP A 29 17.12 -19.55 18.03
CA ASP A 29 16.53 -18.31 18.53
C ASP A 29 15.02 -18.36 18.23
N PRO A 30 14.16 -18.40 19.26
CA PRO A 30 12.73 -18.57 19.07
C PRO A 30 12.06 -17.28 18.60
N THR A 31 12.84 -16.19 18.42
CA THR A 31 12.37 -14.91 17.93
C THR A 31 11.93 -15.03 16.46
N VAL A 32 10.65 -14.81 16.23
CA VAL A 32 10.07 -14.72 14.88
C VAL A 32 9.82 -13.26 14.55
N SER A 33 10.09 -12.86 13.31
CA SER A 33 9.95 -11.47 12.85
C SER A 33 9.10 -11.32 11.58
N PRO A 34 7.78 -11.60 11.61
CA PRO A 34 6.94 -11.54 10.42
C PRO A 34 6.78 -10.10 9.89
N VAL A 35 6.48 -10.02 8.59
CA VAL A 35 6.03 -8.80 7.93
C VAL A 35 4.65 -9.06 7.34
N ALA A 36 3.71 -8.16 7.60
CA ALA A 36 2.32 -8.33 7.20
C ALA A 36 1.64 -6.99 6.90
N THR A 37 0.56 -7.05 6.13
CA THR A 37 -0.39 -5.95 6.02
C THR A 37 -1.58 -6.24 6.91
N LEU A 38 -1.88 -5.33 7.83
CA LEU A 38 -2.90 -5.50 8.86
C LEU A 38 -3.81 -4.28 8.95
N LYS A 39 -4.98 -4.45 9.57
CA LYS A 39 -5.92 -3.35 9.86
C LYS A 39 -5.89 -2.98 11.33
N VAL A 40 -5.90 -1.69 11.64
CA VAL A 40 -5.99 -1.18 13.01
C VAL A 40 -7.42 -1.37 13.54
N VAL A 41 -7.57 -2.13 14.61
CA VAL A 41 -8.88 -2.44 15.24
C VAL A 41 -9.00 -1.95 16.68
N SER A 42 -7.89 -1.53 17.30
CA SER A 42 -7.87 -0.80 18.57
C SER A 42 -6.68 0.16 18.58
N ALA A 43 -6.85 1.33 19.20
CA ALA A 43 -5.80 2.34 19.37
C ALA A 43 -5.09 2.26 20.73
N TYR A 44 -5.66 1.56 21.72
CA TYR A 44 -5.01 1.36 23.02
C TYR A 44 -5.40 0.04 23.71
N PRO A 45 -4.46 -0.92 23.86
CA PRO A 45 -3.19 -0.97 23.12
C PRO A 45 -3.47 -1.01 21.61
N TYR A 46 -2.51 -0.57 20.80
CA TYR A 46 -2.63 -0.76 19.35
C TYR A 46 -2.83 -2.25 19.06
N THR A 47 -3.91 -2.56 18.36
CA THR A 47 -4.26 -3.92 17.98
C THR A 47 -4.47 -3.96 16.48
N PHE A 48 -3.78 -4.86 15.81
CA PHE A 48 -3.78 -5.02 14.37
C PHE A 48 -4.37 -6.37 14.00
N GLN A 49 -5.20 -6.45 12.96
CA GLN A 49 -5.93 -7.66 12.60
C GLN A 49 -5.62 -8.12 11.18
N TYR A 50 -5.33 -9.41 11.04
CA TYR A 50 -5.27 -10.11 9.75
C TYR A 50 -6.66 -10.19 9.09
N PRO A 51 -6.73 -10.12 7.76
CA PRO A 51 -8.02 -10.04 7.04
C PRO A 51 -8.89 -11.29 7.16
N ASN A 52 -8.30 -12.48 7.12
CA ASN A 52 -9.02 -13.74 6.94
C ASN A 52 -9.44 -14.39 8.26
N ASP A 53 -8.47 -14.94 8.99
CA ASP A 53 -8.68 -15.68 10.25
C ASP A 53 -8.96 -14.76 11.45
N GLY A 54 -8.82 -13.46 11.24
CA GLY A 54 -9.03 -12.42 12.23
C GLY A 54 -7.98 -12.43 13.35
N LEU A 55 -6.86 -13.14 13.18
CA LEU A 55 -5.75 -13.16 14.14
C LEU A 55 -5.33 -11.72 14.45
N LYS A 56 -5.18 -11.41 15.74
CA LYS A 56 -4.80 -10.08 16.20
C LYS A 56 -3.37 -10.05 16.72
N ILE A 57 -2.67 -8.98 16.39
CA ILE A 57 -1.37 -8.64 16.95
C ILE A 57 -1.57 -7.45 17.89
N ILE A 58 -1.32 -7.66 19.18
CA ILE A 58 -1.40 -6.66 20.23
C ILE A 58 0.00 -6.09 20.43
N ALA A 59 0.17 -4.78 20.20
CA ALA A 59 1.46 -4.13 20.31
C ALA A 59 1.89 -3.95 21.78
N SER A 60 2.95 -4.64 22.18
CA SER A 60 3.55 -4.50 23.51
C SER A 60 4.21 -3.14 23.73
N ASN A 61 4.58 -2.44 22.65
CA ASN A 61 5.21 -1.13 22.66
C ASN A 61 4.30 0.00 22.15
N THR A 62 2.98 -0.09 22.41
CA THR A 62 2.00 0.93 22.00
C THR A 62 2.42 2.36 22.38
N SER A 63 2.93 2.57 23.60
CA SER A 63 3.34 3.91 24.04
C SER A 63 4.48 4.50 23.20
N GLU A 64 5.41 3.67 22.70
CA GLU A 64 6.48 4.12 21.80
C GLU A 64 5.89 4.53 20.45
N LEU A 65 5.00 3.70 19.89
CA LEU A 65 4.33 3.95 18.61
C LEU A 65 3.50 5.24 18.63
N LEU A 66 2.81 5.53 19.74
CA LEU A 66 2.02 6.76 19.88
C LEU A 66 2.87 8.04 19.88
N THR A 67 4.14 7.94 20.29
CA THR A 67 5.06 9.08 20.27
C THR A 67 5.81 9.23 18.95
N ASP A 68 5.74 8.21 18.09
CA ASP A 68 6.31 8.25 16.75
C ASP A 68 5.33 8.90 15.78
N ASN A 69 5.51 10.20 15.55
CA ASN A 69 4.70 10.99 14.61
C ASN A 69 4.79 10.48 13.16
N SER A 70 5.70 9.56 12.83
CA SER A 70 5.74 8.91 11.52
C SER A 70 4.68 7.82 11.33
N VAL A 71 3.92 7.49 12.38
CA VAL A 71 2.88 6.45 12.36
C VAL A 71 1.62 6.97 13.06
N ASN A 72 1.02 8.03 12.51
CA ASN A 72 -0.32 8.46 12.95
C ASN A 72 -1.34 7.43 12.47
N LEU A 73 -1.93 6.62 13.36
CA LEU A 73 -2.85 5.54 13.01
C LEU A 73 -4.24 5.77 13.63
N GLY A 74 -5.25 5.76 12.79
CA GLY A 74 -6.66 5.72 13.16
C GLY A 74 -7.22 4.30 13.17
N LEU A 75 -8.40 4.13 13.77
CA LEU A 75 -9.18 2.91 13.63
C LEU A 75 -9.57 2.71 12.15
N GLY A 76 -9.37 1.50 11.64
CA GLY A 76 -9.65 1.15 10.24
C GLY A 76 -8.47 1.37 9.29
N ASP A 77 -7.41 2.07 9.71
CA ASP A 77 -6.22 2.25 8.89
C ASP A 77 -5.56 0.91 8.56
N ILE A 78 -4.98 0.84 7.36
CA ILE A 78 -4.17 -0.28 6.90
C ILE A 78 -2.71 0.06 7.15
N ILE A 79 -1.97 -0.88 7.72
CA ILE A 79 -0.56 -0.73 8.05
C ILE A 79 0.26 -1.86 7.44
N PHE A 80 1.40 -1.51 6.84
CA PHE A 80 2.46 -2.47 6.57
C PHE A 80 3.37 -2.53 7.81
N LEU A 81 3.43 -3.70 8.43
CA LEU A 81 3.96 -3.89 9.77
C LEU A 81 5.03 -4.98 9.78
N GLN A 82 6.17 -4.71 10.41
CA GLN A 82 7.06 -5.74 10.94
C GLN A 82 6.91 -5.81 12.46
N TYR A 83 6.76 -7.01 12.98
CA TYR A 83 6.66 -7.25 14.42
C TYR A 83 7.49 -8.46 14.84
N THR A 84 7.85 -8.54 16.11
CA THR A 84 8.63 -9.63 16.67
C THR A 84 8.01 -10.21 17.94
N TYR A 85 8.09 -11.52 18.10
CA TYR A 85 7.63 -12.24 19.28
C TYR A 85 8.43 -13.54 19.47
N ASN A 86 8.41 -14.07 20.68
CA ASN A 86 9.00 -15.38 21.01
C ASN A 86 7.98 -16.48 20.73
N SER A 87 8.28 -17.37 19.78
CA SER A 87 7.39 -18.46 19.36
C SER A 87 7.31 -19.64 20.35
N GLU A 88 8.28 -19.79 21.26
CA GLU A 88 8.20 -20.78 22.34
C GLU A 88 7.29 -20.29 23.47
N GLU A 89 7.29 -18.99 23.76
CA GLU A 89 6.40 -18.37 24.75
C GLU A 89 4.96 -18.25 24.25
N GLN A 90 4.78 -18.00 22.95
CA GLN A 90 3.48 -17.82 22.30
C GLN A 90 3.39 -18.67 21.02
N PRO A 91 3.21 -20.00 21.14
CA PRO A 91 3.10 -20.87 19.98
C PRO A 91 1.85 -20.57 19.14
N LEU A 92 2.03 -20.47 17.83
CA LEU A 92 0.94 -20.30 16.87
C LEU A 92 0.24 -21.63 16.58
N THR A 93 -1.06 -21.69 16.83
CA THR A 93 -1.93 -22.82 16.53
C THR A 93 -3.19 -22.35 15.79
N SER A 94 -4.02 -23.27 15.29
CA SER A 94 -5.30 -22.92 14.64
C SER A 94 -6.28 -22.18 15.56
N GLU A 95 -6.15 -22.37 16.88
CA GLU A 95 -7.00 -21.75 17.88
C GLU A 95 -6.48 -20.39 18.35
N THR A 96 -5.25 -20.03 18.00
CA THR A 96 -4.65 -18.76 18.41
C THR A 96 -5.42 -17.61 17.77
N LYS A 97 -5.99 -16.73 18.60
CA LYS A 97 -6.73 -15.55 18.16
C LYS A 97 -5.95 -14.26 18.31
N GLU A 98 -5.00 -14.22 19.24
CA GLU A 98 -4.25 -13.01 19.59
C GLU A 98 -2.81 -13.37 19.95
N ILE A 99 -1.86 -12.50 19.58
CA ILE A 99 -0.45 -12.57 19.97
C ILE A 99 -0.04 -11.20 20.48
N THR A 100 0.73 -11.15 21.57
CA THR A 100 1.40 -9.92 21.99
C THR A 100 2.79 -9.85 21.36
N ALA A 101 3.08 -8.79 20.61
CA ALA A 101 4.33 -8.65 19.87
C ALA A 101 4.88 -7.23 19.94
N LYS A 102 6.20 -7.08 19.79
CA LYS A 102 6.83 -5.77 19.63
C LYS A 102 6.79 -5.36 18.18
N VAL A 103 6.26 -4.18 17.88
CA VAL A 103 6.34 -3.60 16.54
C VAL A 103 7.73 -2.99 16.34
N THR A 104 8.39 -3.35 15.25
CA THR A 104 9.74 -2.86 14.91
C THR A 104 9.75 -1.91 13.72
N ILE A 105 8.81 -2.06 12.78
CA ILE A 105 8.62 -1.17 11.63
C ILE A 105 7.11 -1.04 11.39
N GLY A 106 6.63 0.18 11.17
CA GLY A 106 5.24 0.44 10.80
C GLY A 106 5.13 1.56 9.78
N HIS A 107 4.33 1.34 8.74
CA HIS A 107 4.04 2.36 7.73
C HIS A 107 2.52 2.45 7.53
N ASN A 108 1.93 3.61 7.81
CA ASN A 108 0.51 3.82 7.55
C ASN A 108 0.29 3.86 6.03
N CYS A 109 -0.45 2.89 5.50
CA CYS A 109 -0.72 2.81 4.08
C CYS A 109 -1.96 3.61 3.67
N THR A 110 -2.84 4.01 4.60
CA THR A 110 -4.11 4.70 4.32
C THR A 110 -3.97 6.23 4.26
N SER A 111 -3.03 6.80 5.03
CA SER A 111 -2.88 8.25 5.16
C SER A 111 -2.68 8.95 3.81
N GLY A 112 -3.49 9.98 3.56
CA GLY A 112 -3.45 10.79 2.33
C GLY A 112 -4.10 10.14 1.11
N ASN A 113 -4.75 8.99 1.24
CA ASN A 113 -5.31 8.29 0.08
C ASN A 113 -6.84 8.47 -0.03
N THR A 114 -7.33 8.61 -1.26
CA THR A 114 -8.76 8.71 -1.56
C THR A 114 -9.13 7.79 -2.71
N SER A 115 -10.29 7.13 -2.61
CA SER A 115 -10.89 6.33 -3.69
C SER A 115 -12.14 7.03 -4.23
N ILE A 116 -12.19 7.28 -5.54
CA ILE A 116 -13.28 8.01 -6.21
C ILE A 116 -13.96 7.11 -7.24
N GLY A 117 -15.05 6.45 -6.84
CA GLY A 117 -15.73 5.46 -7.70
C GLY A 117 -16.73 6.01 -8.71
N VAL A 118 -16.61 7.29 -9.04
CA VAL A 118 -17.39 7.94 -10.09
C VAL A 118 -16.44 8.55 -11.11
N PRO A 119 -16.75 8.50 -12.42
CA PRO A 119 -15.98 9.21 -13.42
C PRO A 119 -15.91 10.70 -13.10
N VAL A 120 -14.71 11.26 -13.21
CA VAL A 120 -14.47 12.70 -13.11
C VAL A 120 -13.86 13.19 -14.41
N GLU A 121 -14.02 14.48 -14.71
CA GLU A 121 -13.47 15.08 -15.92
C GLU A 121 -11.97 14.80 -16.04
N ASN A 122 -11.53 14.46 -17.25
CA ASN A 122 -10.13 14.19 -17.56
C ASN A 122 -9.47 13.11 -16.66
N ASN A 123 -10.26 12.19 -16.09
CA ASN A 123 -9.80 11.17 -15.15
C ASN A 123 -8.98 11.74 -13.97
N GLY A 124 -9.31 12.97 -13.56
CA GLY A 124 -8.67 13.70 -12.48
C GLY A 124 -7.31 14.31 -12.82
N ALA A 125 -6.89 14.32 -14.09
CA ALA A 125 -5.70 15.09 -14.45
C ALA A 125 -5.99 16.60 -14.36
N GLY A 126 -5.23 17.30 -13.53
CA GLY A 126 -5.37 18.73 -13.23
C GLY A 126 -5.20 19.03 -11.73
N GLU A 127 -5.00 20.31 -11.39
CA GLU A 127 -4.50 20.77 -10.08
C GLU A 127 -5.28 20.25 -8.85
N LEU A 128 -6.56 19.92 -9.00
CA LEU A 128 -7.39 19.40 -7.90
C LEU A 128 -6.95 18.02 -7.40
N TYR A 129 -6.53 17.14 -8.30
CA TYR A 129 -6.14 15.76 -7.95
C TYR A 129 -4.71 15.42 -8.34
N GLU A 130 -4.07 16.23 -9.18
CA GLU A 130 -2.74 15.96 -9.70
C GLU A 130 -1.95 17.27 -9.92
N ASN A 131 -0.83 17.40 -9.21
CA ASN A 131 0.14 18.46 -9.46
C ASN A 131 1.58 17.94 -9.59
N ALA A 132 1.76 16.62 -9.43
CA ALA A 132 3.07 15.99 -9.41
C ALA A 132 3.05 14.61 -10.10
N THR A 133 4.17 14.25 -10.70
CA THR A 133 4.42 12.89 -11.18
C THR A 133 4.78 11.96 -10.03
N ILE A 134 4.68 10.66 -10.28
CA ILE A 134 5.41 9.64 -9.52
C ILE A 134 6.68 9.25 -10.29
N VAL A 135 7.59 8.55 -9.63
CA VAL A 135 8.75 7.94 -10.30
C VAL A 135 8.35 6.61 -10.93
N GLU A 136 7.61 5.78 -10.19
CA GLU A 136 7.33 4.40 -10.59
C GLU A 136 6.14 3.84 -9.81
N LEU A 137 5.22 3.21 -10.53
CA LEU A 137 4.16 2.37 -9.97
C LEU A 137 4.64 0.90 -9.93
N LEU A 138 4.37 0.20 -8.81
CA LEU A 138 4.82 -1.18 -8.57
C LEU A 138 6.33 -1.39 -8.76
N PRO A 139 7.19 -0.60 -8.08
CA PRO A 139 8.63 -0.68 -8.24
C PRO A 139 9.18 -2.07 -7.93
N ALA A 140 10.28 -2.46 -8.58
CA ALA A 140 10.88 -3.79 -8.38
C ALA A 140 11.13 -4.10 -6.89
N GLY A 141 10.52 -5.18 -6.39
CA GLY A 141 10.54 -5.57 -4.97
C GLY A 141 9.34 -5.09 -4.13
N GLN A 142 8.47 -4.25 -4.70
CA GLN A 142 7.22 -3.76 -4.13
C GLN A 142 6.10 -3.98 -5.17
N GLY A 143 5.39 -5.10 -5.05
CA GLY A 143 4.31 -5.47 -5.99
C GLY A 143 2.97 -4.84 -5.62
N THR A 144 1.89 -5.52 -5.98
CA THR A 144 0.56 -5.28 -5.38
C THR A 144 0.29 -6.28 -4.28
N MET A 145 -0.48 -5.85 -3.28
CA MET A 145 -1.04 -6.72 -2.26
C MET A 145 -2.51 -6.40 -2.08
N TYR A 146 -3.27 -7.37 -1.62
CA TYR A 146 -4.64 -7.15 -1.16
C TYR A 146 -4.70 -7.45 0.33
N TYR A 147 -5.22 -6.52 1.12
CA TYR A 147 -5.57 -6.84 2.50
C TYR A 147 -6.81 -7.74 2.48
N ASP A 148 -7.87 -7.34 1.80
CA ASP A 148 -9.02 -8.17 1.49
C ASP A 148 -9.49 -7.88 0.06
N LYS A 149 -10.61 -8.49 -0.36
CA LYS A 149 -11.18 -8.25 -1.69
C LYS A 149 -11.53 -6.79 -1.97
N ASN A 150 -11.72 -5.99 -0.94
CA ASN A 150 -12.12 -4.59 -1.05
C ASN A 150 -10.94 -3.63 -0.83
N THR A 151 -9.74 -4.11 -0.52
CA THR A 151 -8.64 -3.25 -0.08
C THR A 151 -7.35 -3.59 -0.81
N LEU A 152 -6.98 -2.72 -1.76
CA LEU A 152 -5.79 -2.84 -2.59
C LEU A 152 -4.65 -2.01 -2.03
N LEU A 153 -3.43 -2.57 -2.01
CA LEU A 153 -2.20 -1.86 -1.68
C LEU A 153 -1.32 -1.79 -2.93
N LEU A 154 -0.97 -0.56 -3.32
CA LEU A 154 -0.10 -0.25 -4.44
C LEU A 154 1.26 0.22 -3.94
N GLY A 155 2.34 -0.42 -4.38
CA GLY A 155 3.68 0.15 -4.22
C GLY A 155 3.83 1.38 -5.10
N VAL A 156 4.20 2.52 -4.52
CA VAL A 156 4.40 3.77 -5.26
C VAL A 156 5.71 4.39 -4.86
N THR A 157 6.51 4.79 -5.85
CA THR A 157 7.73 5.55 -5.64
C THR A 157 7.57 6.97 -6.13
N PHE A 158 7.91 7.96 -5.29
CA PHE A 158 7.72 9.38 -5.58
C PHE A 158 8.80 10.23 -4.89
N TYR A 159 8.93 11.49 -5.32
CA TYR A 159 9.79 12.46 -4.64
C TYR A 159 9.02 13.23 -3.57
N GLY A 160 9.60 13.37 -2.38
CA GLY A 160 9.14 14.18 -1.26
C GLY A 160 10.31 14.91 -0.57
N GLU A 161 10.06 15.63 0.51
CA GLU A 161 11.04 16.40 1.28
C GLU A 161 11.23 15.83 2.68
N LYS A 162 10.19 15.89 3.53
CA LYS A 162 10.34 15.63 4.98
C LYS A 162 9.56 14.41 5.44
N SER A 163 8.45 14.11 4.78
CA SER A 163 7.56 13.06 5.22
C SER A 163 6.78 12.51 4.04
N PRO A 164 6.75 11.18 3.85
CA PRO A 164 5.94 10.58 2.81
C PRO A 164 4.42 10.77 3.05
N TYR A 165 4.01 11.25 4.23
CA TYR A 165 2.61 11.47 4.59
C TYR A 165 2.08 12.88 4.28
N LYS A 166 2.87 13.74 3.62
CA LYS A 166 2.41 15.05 3.10
C LYS A 166 1.96 15.02 1.64
N HIS A 167 1.81 13.81 1.11
CA HIS A 167 1.40 13.54 -0.25
C HIS A 167 0.01 12.96 -0.24
N GLU A 168 -0.80 13.36 -1.20
CA GLU A 168 -2.13 12.82 -1.41
C GLU A 168 -2.14 12.00 -2.69
N PHE A 169 -2.77 10.82 -2.61
CA PHE A 169 -2.95 9.94 -3.73
C PHE A 169 -4.44 9.66 -3.93
N SER A 170 -4.96 9.98 -5.11
CA SER A 170 -6.34 9.67 -5.48
C SER A 170 -6.34 8.53 -6.50
N LEU A 171 -7.09 7.46 -6.22
CA LEU A 171 -7.37 6.41 -7.19
C LEU A 171 -8.78 6.62 -7.73
N ILE A 172 -8.88 6.84 -9.03
CA ILE A 172 -10.07 7.37 -9.69
C ILE A 172 -10.57 6.37 -10.72
N TYR A 173 -11.86 6.05 -10.68
CA TYR A 173 -12.51 5.27 -11.74
C TYR A 173 -12.73 6.12 -12.98
N GLY A 174 -12.34 5.63 -14.16
CA GLY A 174 -12.39 6.43 -15.37
C GLY A 174 -12.21 5.62 -16.65
N ASP A 175 -12.29 6.30 -17.79
CA ASP A 175 -12.19 5.71 -19.12
C ASP A 175 -11.36 6.58 -20.08
N ASP A 176 -11.06 6.08 -21.28
CA ASP A 176 -10.20 6.80 -22.24
C ASP A 176 -10.90 8.01 -22.90
N ASN A 177 -12.23 8.12 -22.79
CA ASN A 177 -13.00 9.19 -23.43
C ASN A 177 -13.03 10.48 -22.60
N HIS A 178 -12.44 10.48 -21.39
CA HIS A 178 -12.28 11.65 -20.50
C HIS A 178 -13.60 12.36 -20.17
N SER A 179 -14.74 11.70 -20.43
CA SER A 179 -16.08 12.27 -20.37
C SER A 179 -16.81 11.67 -19.18
N ALA A 180 -17.43 12.51 -18.36
CA ALA A 180 -18.23 12.04 -17.24
C ALA A 180 -19.44 11.23 -17.77
N GLY A 181 -19.43 9.90 -17.59
CA GLY A 181 -20.60 9.06 -17.87
C GLY A 181 -20.32 7.73 -18.57
N ASP A 182 -19.15 7.56 -19.20
CA ASP A 182 -18.78 6.28 -19.81
C ASP A 182 -18.06 5.40 -18.77
N ALA A 183 -18.53 4.15 -18.64
CA ALA A 183 -18.08 3.22 -17.62
C ALA A 183 -16.62 2.82 -17.89
N GLY A 184 -15.75 2.89 -16.88
CA GLY A 184 -14.32 2.52 -16.91
C GLY A 184 -14.05 1.03 -17.14
N LYS A 185 -14.66 0.46 -18.18
CA LYS A 185 -14.38 -0.82 -18.79
C LYS A 185 -13.73 -0.54 -20.14
N ASP A 186 -12.60 -1.17 -20.43
CA ASP A 186 -12.11 -1.19 -21.79
C ASP A 186 -12.85 -2.22 -22.66
N GLU A 187 -12.48 -2.28 -23.93
CA GLU A 187 -13.05 -3.22 -24.91
C GLU A 187 -12.86 -4.69 -24.51
N GLU A 188 -11.90 -4.98 -23.62
CA GLU A 188 -11.59 -6.31 -23.09
C GLU A 188 -12.31 -6.61 -21.76
N GLY A 189 -13.07 -5.64 -21.22
CA GLY A 189 -13.74 -5.77 -19.93
C GLY A 189 -12.79 -5.66 -18.74
N ILE A 190 -11.67 -4.93 -18.88
CA ILE A 190 -10.73 -4.65 -17.79
C ILE A 190 -11.15 -3.37 -17.08
N MET A 191 -11.14 -3.39 -15.74
CA MET A 191 -11.43 -2.19 -14.93
C MET A 191 -10.28 -1.20 -15.03
N LYS A 192 -10.58 0.05 -15.40
CA LYS A 192 -9.58 1.13 -15.49
C LYS A 192 -9.63 2.06 -14.29
N LEU A 193 -8.47 2.30 -13.69
CA LEU A 193 -8.27 3.24 -12.60
C LEU A 193 -7.10 4.18 -12.91
N TYR A 194 -7.15 5.40 -12.40
CA TYR A 194 -6.11 6.41 -12.58
C TYR A 194 -5.59 6.84 -11.20
N LEU A 195 -4.30 6.63 -10.97
CA LEU A 195 -3.61 7.10 -9.77
C LEU A 195 -3.11 8.51 -10.02
N ARG A 196 -3.58 9.46 -9.21
CA ARG A 196 -3.20 10.88 -9.26
C ARG A 196 -2.47 11.27 -7.99
N HIS A 197 -1.43 12.09 -8.13
CA HIS A 197 -0.52 12.46 -7.05
C HIS A 197 -0.51 13.98 -6.85
N VAL A 198 -0.84 14.40 -5.63
CA VAL A 198 -0.66 15.77 -5.17
C VAL A 198 0.50 15.79 -4.18
N ASN A 199 1.50 16.60 -4.49
CA ASN A 199 2.60 16.94 -3.61
C ASN A 199 2.42 18.37 -3.08
N ASN A 200 2.32 18.49 -1.75
CA ASN A 200 2.14 19.77 -1.06
C ASN A 200 3.45 20.31 -0.45
N GLU A 201 4.59 19.71 -0.79
CA GLU A 201 5.91 20.12 -0.30
C GLU A 201 6.62 21.07 -1.27
N GLU A 202 7.36 22.04 -0.73
CA GLU A 202 7.99 23.09 -1.54
C GLU A 202 9.21 22.59 -2.34
N LYS A 203 9.96 21.62 -1.79
CA LYS A 203 11.25 21.16 -2.35
C LYS A 203 11.44 19.66 -2.21
N PRO A 204 10.64 18.85 -2.91
CA PRO A 204 10.78 17.41 -2.84
C PRO A 204 12.04 16.94 -3.60
N THR A 205 13.02 16.41 -2.87
CA THR A 205 14.29 15.92 -3.42
C THR A 205 14.63 14.50 -2.98
N GLU A 206 13.96 13.98 -1.96
CA GLU A 206 14.15 12.62 -1.45
C GLU A 206 13.19 11.65 -2.12
N ARG A 207 13.65 10.43 -2.40
CA ARG A 207 12.84 9.39 -3.03
C ARG A 207 12.25 8.49 -1.95
N PHE A 208 10.92 8.39 -1.92
CA PHE A 208 10.16 7.51 -1.03
C PHE A 208 9.52 6.38 -1.82
N SER A 209 9.54 5.16 -1.28
CA SER A 209 8.85 4.00 -1.84
C SER A 209 8.01 3.34 -0.75
N MET A 210 6.68 3.34 -0.90
CA MET A 210 5.79 2.78 0.10
C MET A 210 4.50 2.24 -0.51
N TYR A 211 3.82 1.39 0.26
CA TYR A 211 2.48 0.94 -0.08
C TYR A 211 1.43 2.02 0.24
N ARG A 212 0.50 2.22 -0.70
CA ARG A 212 -0.70 3.06 -0.59
C ARG A 212 -1.95 2.19 -0.68
N ALA A 213 -2.76 2.20 0.37
CA ALA A 213 -3.99 1.43 0.47
C ALA A 213 -5.19 2.22 -0.08
N PHE A 214 -6.04 1.54 -0.87
CA PHE A 214 -7.24 2.09 -1.49
C PHE A 214 -8.43 1.14 -1.30
N ASP A 215 -9.58 1.70 -0.96
CA ASP A 215 -10.85 0.97 -0.92
C ASP A 215 -11.38 0.82 -2.35
N LEU A 216 -11.62 -0.41 -2.77
CA LEU A 216 -12.13 -0.80 -4.08
C LEU A 216 -13.65 -0.86 -4.13
N SER A 217 -14.35 -0.74 -3.00
CA SER A 217 -15.79 -1.01 -2.90
C SER A 217 -16.62 -0.19 -3.89
N GLN A 218 -16.28 1.10 -4.06
CA GLN A 218 -16.99 1.96 -5.01
C GLN A 218 -16.67 1.60 -6.47
N PHE A 219 -15.42 1.22 -6.77
CA PHE A 219 -15.03 0.81 -8.12
C PHE A 219 -15.71 -0.49 -8.53
N LEU A 220 -15.72 -1.48 -7.62
CA LEU A 220 -16.39 -2.77 -7.84
C LEU A 220 -17.89 -2.58 -8.06
N ALA A 221 -18.52 -1.70 -7.28
CA ALA A 221 -19.93 -1.36 -7.45
C ALA A 221 -20.20 -0.68 -8.81
N ALA A 222 -19.36 0.30 -9.20
CA ALA A 222 -19.49 1.02 -10.46
C ALA A 222 -19.25 0.11 -11.69
N PHE A 223 -18.30 -0.82 -11.57
CA PHE A 223 -17.98 -1.79 -12.61
C PHE A 223 -19.10 -2.84 -12.79
N GLY A 224 -19.91 -3.09 -11.76
CA GLY A 224 -21.15 -3.88 -11.82
C GLY A 224 -20.97 -5.39 -11.89
N GLU A 225 -19.73 -5.88 -11.98
CA GLU A 225 -19.40 -7.31 -11.91
C GLU A 225 -18.03 -7.52 -11.22
N THR A 226 -17.56 -8.75 -11.12
CA THR A 226 -16.23 -9.02 -10.54
C THR A 226 -15.17 -8.87 -11.64
N PRO A 227 -14.26 -7.86 -11.56
CA PRO A 227 -13.24 -7.67 -12.58
C PRO A 227 -12.26 -8.83 -12.59
N THR A 228 -11.86 -9.29 -13.78
CA THR A 228 -10.77 -10.26 -13.91
C THR A 228 -9.43 -9.60 -13.57
N LYS A 229 -9.25 -8.39 -14.09
CA LYS A 229 -8.05 -7.56 -13.95
C LYS A 229 -8.40 -6.10 -13.72
N ILE A 230 -7.44 -5.38 -13.18
CA ILE A 230 -7.48 -3.93 -13.00
C ILE A 230 -6.26 -3.35 -13.70
N ARG A 231 -6.45 -2.30 -14.49
CA ARG A 231 -5.38 -1.52 -15.11
C ARG A 231 -5.29 -0.16 -14.45
N ILE A 232 -4.11 0.17 -13.94
CA ILE A 232 -3.88 1.38 -13.15
C ILE A 232 -2.93 2.27 -13.90
N TYR A 233 -3.42 3.43 -14.31
CA TYR A 233 -2.67 4.43 -15.05
C TYR A 233 -2.06 5.48 -14.11
N ALA A 234 -0.86 5.95 -14.40
CA ALA A 234 -0.20 6.99 -13.63
C ALA A 234 0.74 7.85 -14.50
N ASN A 235 0.88 9.14 -14.13
CA ASN A 235 1.90 10.01 -14.70
C ASN A 235 3.25 9.75 -14.03
N GLU A 236 4.10 8.99 -14.72
CA GLU A 236 5.47 8.69 -14.28
C GLU A 236 6.51 9.62 -14.92
N THR A 237 7.66 9.79 -14.27
CA THR A 237 8.83 10.48 -14.83
C THR A 237 10.11 9.65 -14.73
N ASP A 238 10.92 9.69 -15.79
CA ASP A 238 12.29 9.14 -15.79
C ASP A 238 13.34 10.20 -15.43
N LYS A 239 12.92 11.46 -15.26
CA LYS A 239 13.84 12.56 -14.97
C LYS A 239 14.19 12.57 -13.49
N ASN A 240 15.40 12.11 -13.20
CA ASN A 240 15.92 12.08 -11.84
C ASN A 240 15.81 13.44 -11.14
N GLY A 241 15.18 13.44 -9.97
CA GLY A 241 14.98 14.60 -9.12
C GLY A 241 13.83 15.52 -9.54
N SER A 242 13.05 15.15 -10.55
CA SER A 242 11.84 15.88 -10.93
C SER A 242 10.58 15.19 -10.44
N TYR A 243 9.60 16.02 -10.09
CA TYR A 243 8.23 15.65 -9.76
C TYR A 243 7.24 16.48 -10.61
N SER A 244 7.74 17.30 -11.54
CA SER A 244 6.91 18.17 -12.37
C SER A 244 6.13 17.35 -13.40
N LEU A 245 4.86 17.69 -13.61
CA LEU A 245 4.04 17.13 -14.68
C LEU A 245 4.58 17.48 -16.08
N GLU A 246 5.35 18.56 -16.23
CA GLU A 246 6.02 18.89 -17.50
C GLU A 246 7.10 17.86 -17.88
N ASP A 247 7.63 17.15 -16.88
CA ASP A 247 8.64 16.10 -17.05
C ASP A 247 8.03 14.69 -17.05
N ALA A 248 6.70 14.57 -17.13
CA ALA A 248 6.03 13.29 -17.28
C ALA A 248 6.41 12.62 -18.60
N LYS A 249 6.38 11.28 -18.62
CA LYS A 249 6.48 10.50 -19.85
C LYS A 249 5.39 10.95 -20.82
N LYS A 250 5.71 10.94 -22.13
CA LYS A 250 4.80 11.40 -23.19
C LYS A 250 3.51 10.59 -23.26
N GLU A 251 3.60 9.30 -22.94
CA GLU A 251 2.47 8.39 -22.91
C GLU A 251 2.18 8.03 -21.46
N LEU A 252 0.90 8.02 -21.10
CA LEU A 252 0.46 7.62 -19.78
C LEU A 252 0.80 6.15 -19.57
N GLN A 253 1.56 5.85 -18.53
CA GLN A 253 1.97 4.49 -18.22
C GLN A 253 0.86 3.78 -17.44
N TYR A 254 0.81 2.46 -17.55
CA TYR A 254 -0.07 1.66 -16.74
C TYR A 254 0.58 0.36 -16.29
N GLU A 255 0.09 -0.12 -15.15
CA GLU A 255 0.33 -1.47 -14.67
C GLU A 255 -0.98 -2.25 -14.69
N GLU A 256 -0.90 -3.53 -15.03
CA GLU A 256 -2.05 -4.44 -15.05
C GLU A 256 -1.90 -5.48 -13.93
N ILE A 257 -2.95 -5.61 -13.12
CA ILE A 257 -2.94 -6.47 -11.94
C ILE A 257 -4.13 -7.43 -11.98
N ASP A 258 -3.88 -8.65 -11.51
CA ASP A 258 -4.92 -9.66 -11.35
C ASP A 258 -5.83 -9.32 -10.15
N TYR A 259 -7.14 -9.57 -10.30
CA TYR A 259 -8.11 -9.43 -9.21
C TYR A 259 -8.86 -10.76 -8.97
N LYS A 260 -9.63 -11.24 -9.95
CA LYS A 260 -10.51 -12.41 -9.77
C LYS A 260 -9.75 -13.68 -9.38
N SER A 261 -8.61 -13.94 -10.03
CA SER A 261 -7.77 -15.12 -9.76
C SER A 261 -7.18 -15.16 -8.34
N ILE A 262 -7.10 -14.01 -7.66
CA ILE A 262 -6.62 -13.91 -6.28
C ILE A 262 -7.67 -14.42 -5.30
N PHE A 263 -8.94 -14.14 -5.55
CA PHE A 263 -10.04 -14.43 -4.63
C PHE A 263 -10.82 -15.71 -4.97
N GLU A 264 -10.71 -16.22 -6.19
CA GLU A 264 -11.37 -17.46 -6.63
C GLU A 264 -10.53 -18.73 -6.46
N LYS A 265 -9.33 -18.63 -5.87
CA LYS A 265 -8.66 -19.82 -5.31
C LYS A 265 -9.27 -20.15 -3.95
N ASN A 266 -10.51 -20.65 -3.97
CA ASN A 266 -11.16 -21.46 -2.93
C ASN A 266 -12.39 -22.16 -3.52
#